data_AF-W1XQT8-F1
#
_entry.id   AF-W1XQT8-F1
#
_cell.length_a   1.000
_cell.length_b   1.000
_cell.length_c   1.000
_cell.angle_alpha   90.00
_cell.angle_beta   90.00
_cell.angle_gamma   90.00
#
_symmetry.space_group_name_H-M   'P 1'
#
loop_
_entity.id
_entity.type
_entity.pdbx_description
1 polymer ?
#
loop_
_entity_poly.entity_id
_entity_poly.type
_entity_poly.pdbx_seq_one_letter_code
_entity_poly.pdbx_strand_id
1 'polypeptide(L)'
;EQRIHLTDGIRRYVHLATGNYNGKTARMYTDCGIFTCNDEYGDDASRFFNLISGYSDPPIWNKFIVAPLNLREKIMELIDREIEFAKNGEEAYIIGKMNSLL
;
A
#
# COMPACT_ATOMS: atom_id res chain seq x y z
N GLU A 1 4.18 -21.22 19.69
CA GLU A 1 2.74 -20.99 19.95
C GLU A 1 2.52 -19.52 20.28
N GLN A 2 2.18 -18.68 19.30
CA GLN A 2 1.89 -17.27 19.53
C GLN A 2 0.44 -17.16 20.01
N ARG A 3 0.26 -16.94 21.32
CA ARG A 3 -1.05 -16.66 21.92
C ARG A 3 -1.63 -15.39 21.31
N ILE A 4 -2.78 -15.54 20.68
CA ILE A 4 -3.62 -14.42 20.25
C ILE A 4 -4.07 -13.72 21.54
N HIS A 5 -3.46 -12.58 21.87
CA HIS A 5 -4.06 -11.64 22.81
C HIS A 5 -5.33 -11.12 22.15
N LEU A 6 -6.46 -11.71 22.54
CA LEU A 6 -7.78 -11.15 22.30
C LEU A 6 -7.93 -9.99 23.29
N THR A 7 -7.48 -8.80 22.89
CA THR A 7 -8.06 -7.58 23.41
C THR A 7 -9.53 -7.56 23.01
N ASP A 8 -10.45 -7.13 23.88
CA ASP A 8 -11.90 -7.06 23.65
C ASP A 8 -12.29 -6.00 22.57
N GLY A 9 -11.64 -6.03 21.40
CA GLY A 9 -11.77 -5.04 20.32
C GLY A 9 -11.77 -5.66 18.92
N ILE A 10 -12.02 -4.82 17.91
CA ILE A 10 -12.07 -5.24 16.50
C ILE A 10 -10.65 -5.55 16.01
N ARG A 11 -10.42 -6.80 15.59
CA ARG A 11 -9.20 -7.19 14.88
C ARG A 11 -9.45 -7.28 13.38
N ARG A 12 -8.63 -6.59 12.59
CA ARG A 12 -8.72 -6.56 11.13
C ARG A 12 -7.62 -7.44 10.52
N TYR A 13 -7.98 -8.19 9.49
CA TYR A 13 -7.04 -8.96 8.68
C TYR A 13 -7.15 -8.44 7.26
N VAL A 14 -6.00 -8.06 6.69
CA VAL A 14 -5.93 -7.40 5.39
C VAL A 14 -5.01 -8.18 4.47
N HIS A 15 -5.47 -8.42 3.25
CA HIS A 15 -4.65 -8.91 2.14
C HIS A 15 -4.50 -7.80 1.10
N LEU A 16 -3.25 -7.36 0.88
CA LEU A 16 -2.89 -6.37 -0.14
C LEU A 16 -2.09 -7.08 -1.22
N ALA A 17 -2.49 -6.95 -2.49
CA ALA A 17 -1.86 -7.69 -3.59
C ALA A 17 -1.69 -6.82 -4.84
N THR A 18 -0.71 -7.19 -5.66
CA THR A 18 -0.50 -6.58 -6.99
C THR A 18 -1.52 -7.07 -8.02
N GLY A 19 -2.13 -8.23 -7.78
CA GLY A 19 -3.10 -8.89 -8.66
C GLY A 19 -4.50 -8.99 -8.07
N ASN A 20 -5.42 -9.58 -8.85
CA ASN A 20 -6.81 -9.78 -8.45
C ASN A 20 -7.10 -11.25 -8.08
N TYR A 21 -8.30 -11.51 -7.56
CA TYR A 21 -8.72 -12.84 -7.08
C TYR A 21 -9.22 -13.81 -8.18
N ASN A 22 -8.75 -13.69 -9.42
CA ASN A 22 -9.17 -14.58 -10.51
C ASN A 22 -8.39 -15.91 -10.50
N GLY A 23 -9.02 -16.97 -9.98
CA GLY A 23 -8.42 -18.30 -9.87
C GLY A 23 -8.03 -18.97 -11.20
N LYS A 24 -8.61 -18.55 -12.35
CA LYS A 24 -8.23 -19.08 -13.67
C LYS A 24 -6.87 -18.55 -14.12
N THR A 25 -6.60 -17.29 -13.82
CA THR A 25 -5.40 -16.58 -14.28
C THR A 25 -4.28 -16.57 -13.23
N ALA A 26 -4.59 -16.85 -11.96
CA ALA A 26 -3.63 -16.90 -10.85
C ALA A 26 -2.47 -17.89 -11.06
N ARG A 27 -2.62 -18.90 -11.93
CA ARG A 27 -1.53 -19.84 -12.29
C ARG A 27 -0.62 -19.30 -13.40
N MET A 28 -1.08 -18.33 -14.17
CA MET A 28 -0.38 -17.78 -15.33
C MET A 28 0.32 -16.45 -15.02
N TYR A 29 -0.25 -15.63 -14.13
CA TYR A 29 0.34 -14.37 -13.71
C TYR A 29 1.09 -14.54 -12.40
N THR A 30 2.21 -13.83 -12.28
CA THR A 30 2.97 -13.74 -11.04
C THR A 30 2.57 -12.46 -10.32
N ASP A 31 2.03 -12.62 -9.12
CA ASP A 31 1.63 -11.54 -8.25
C ASP A 31 2.27 -11.69 -6.87
N CYS A 32 2.44 -10.56 -6.18
CA CYS A 32 2.88 -10.53 -4.80
C CYS A 32 1.73 -10.07 -3.91
N GLY A 33 1.66 -10.65 -2.70
CA GLY A 33 0.65 -10.30 -1.71
C GLY A 33 1.24 -10.23 -0.30
N ILE A 34 0.70 -9.33 0.51
CA ILE A 34 0.97 -9.21 1.95
C ILE A 34 -0.32 -9.55 2.68
N PHE A 35 -0.26 -10.52 3.59
CA PHE A 35 -1.34 -10.83 4.52
C PHE A 35 -0.93 -10.40 5.93
N THR A 36 -1.66 -9.45 6.52
CA THR A 36 -1.27 -8.79 7.76
C THR A 36 -2.46 -8.53 8.68
N CYS A 37 -2.19 -8.45 9.97
CA CYS A 37 -3.11 -7.96 11.00
C CYS A 37 -2.54 -6.75 11.74
N ASN A 38 -1.63 -6.00 11.12
CA ASN A 38 -1.14 -4.73 11.65
C ASN A 38 -2.26 -3.69 11.63
N ASP A 39 -2.44 -2.99 12.75
CA ASP A 39 -3.58 -2.10 12.98
C ASP A 39 -3.58 -0.88 12.04
N GLU A 40 -2.42 -0.32 11.68
CA GLU A 40 -2.32 0.82 10.77
C GLU A 40 -2.78 0.44 9.36
N TYR A 41 -2.37 -0.73 8.86
CA TYR A 41 -2.86 -1.26 7.59
C TYR A 41 -4.35 -1.61 7.66
N GLY A 42 -4.82 -2.13 8.79
CA GLY A 42 -6.23 -2.43 9.04
C GLY A 42 -7.14 -1.20 9.02
N ASP A 43 -6.71 -0.14 9.69
CA ASP A 43 -7.42 1.13 9.75
C ASP A 43 -7.49 1.79 8.35
N ASP A 44 -6.36 1.87 7.65
CA ASP A 44 -6.31 2.40 6.29
C ASP A 44 -7.20 1.62 5.33
N ALA A 45 -7.21 0.29 5.40
CA ALA A 45 -8.10 -0.53 4.58
C ALA A 45 -9.58 -0.20 4.85
N SER A 46 -9.95 0.00 6.11
CA SER A 46 -11.33 0.36 6.49
C SER A 46 -11.71 1.74 5.96
N ARG A 47 -10.82 2.72 6.11
CA ARG A 47 -11.01 4.08 5.58
C ARG A 47 -11.09 4.08 4.05
N PHE A 48 -10.29 3.25 3.38
CA PHE A 48 -10.33 3.09 1.93
C PHE A 48 -11.70 2.57 1.46
N PHE A 49 -12.25 1.55 2.11
CA PHE A 49 -13.60 1.06 1.76
C PHE A 49 -14.68 2.12 2.01
N ASN A 50 -14.61 2.86 3.11
CA ASN A 50 -15.56 3.94 3.40
C ASN A 50 -15.50 5.07 2.36
N LEU A 51 -14.29 5.42 1.91
CA LEU A 51 -14.08 6.43 0.87
C LEU A 51 -14.74 6.02 -0.45
N ILE A 52 -14.49 4.80 -0.94
CA ILE A 52 -15.04 4.34 -2.23
C ILE A 52 -16.54 4.03 -2.16
N SER A 53 -17.09 3.77 -0.97
CA SER A 53 -18.55 3.64 -0.77
C SER A 53 -19.26 5.00 -0.61
N GLY A 54 -18.53 6.12 -0.67
CA GLY A 54 -19.09 7.47 -0.62
C GLY A 54 -19.45 7.97 0.78
N TYR A 55 -18.88 7.36 1.83
CA TYR A 55 -19.31 7.62 3.21
C TYR A 55 -18.46 8.66 3.96
N SER A 56 -17.41 9.24 3.36
CA SER A 56 -16.53 10.21 4.05
C SER A 56 -15.65 11.03 3.11
N ASP A 57 -15.19 12.18 3.62
CA ASP A 57 -14.09 12.96 3.05
C ASP A 57 -12.77 12.14 2.98
N PRO A 58 -11.80 12.54 2.14
CA PRO A 58 -10.51 11.87 2.04
C PRO A 58 -9.82 11.74 3.41
N PRO A 59 -9.52 10.52 3.88
CA PRO A 59 -8.91 10.30 5.18
C PRO A 59 -7.42 10.65 5.17
N ILE A 60 -6.87 10.90 6.36
CA ILE A 60 -5.42 10.84 6.58
C ILE A 60 -5.00 9.37 6.55
N TRP A 61 -4.04 9.01 5.72
CA TRP A 61 -3.53 7.64 5.61
C TRP A 61 -2.35 7.41 6.56
N ASN A 62 -2.23 6.22 7.15
CA ASN A 62 -1.07 5.84 7.96
C ASN A 62 0.04 5.22 7.10
N LYS A 63 -0.32 4.27 6.23
CA LYS A 63 0.56 3.48 5.36
C LYS A 63 0.17 3.53 3.89
N PHE A 64 -1.12 3.68 3.59
CA PHE A 64 -1.61 3.66 2.22
C PHE A 64 -1.22 4.92 1.46
N ILE A 65 -0.92 4.71 0.18
CA ILE A 65 -0.77 5.77 -0.81
C ILE A 65 -1.76 5.42 -1.92
N VAL A 66 -2.77 6.26 -2.12
CA VAL A 66 -3.97 5.94 -2.87
C VAL A 66 -4.10 6.85 -4.09
N ALA A 67 -4.32 6.24 -5.26
CA ALA A 67 -4.70 6.98 -6.46
C ALA A 67 -6.21 7.27 -6.48
N PRO A 68 -6.65 8.39 -7.07
CA PRO A 68 -5.85 9.46 -7.68
C PRO A 68 -5.37 10.53 -6.67
N LEU A 69 -5.57 10.30 -5.37
CA LEU A 69 -5.41 11.32 -4.32
C LEU A 69 -3.95 11.77 -4.11
N ASN A 70 -3.10 10.91 -3.56
CA ASN A 70 -1.76 11.29 -3.11
C ASN A 70 -0.63 10.47 -3.76
N LEU A 71 -0.96 9.51 -4.63
CA LEU A 71 0.06 8.65 -5.25
C LEU A 71 1.06 9.41 -6.11
N ARG A 72 0.59 10.33 -6.95
CA ARG A 72 1.49 11.10 -7.84
C ARG A 72 2.45 11.96 -7.03
N GLU A 73 1.92 12.74 -6.10
CA GLU A 73 2.72 13.61 -5.23
C GLU A 73 3.76 12.79 -4.48
N LYS A 74 3.36 11.65 -3.90
CA LYS A 74 4.28 10.80 -3.15
C LYS A 74 5.39 10.21 -4.01
N ILE A 75 5.10 9.80 -5.25
CA ILE A 75 6.14 9.32 -6.17
C ILE A 75 7.13 10.44 -6.49
N MET A 76 6.65 11.66 -6.73
CA MET A 76 7.54 12.82 -6.98
C MET A 76 8.43 13.11 -5.78
N GLU A 77 7.89 13.13 -4.56
CA GLU A 77 8.67 13.30 -3.33
C GLU A 77 9.79 12.25 -3.19
N LEU A 78 9.50 10.99 -3.52
CA LEU A 78 10.48 9.91 -3.45
C LEU A 78 11.59 10.09 -4.50
N ILE A 79 11.25 10.56 -5.71
CA ILE A 79 12.23 10.87 -6.75
C ILE A 79 13.11 12.05 -6.30
N ASP A 80 12.50 13.12 -5.79
CA ASP A 80 13.22 14.31 -5.32
C ASP A 80 14.17 13.98 -4.17
N ARG A 81 13.79 13.05 -3.28
CA ARG A 81 14.66 12.54 -2.22
C ARG A 81 15.92 11.86 -2.77
N GLU A 82 15.77 10.97 -3.75
CA GLU A 82 16.94 10.30 -4.36
C GLU A 82 17.81 11.29 -5.15
N ILE A 83 17.22 12.31 -5.76
CA ILE A 83 17.98 13.41 -6.39
C ILE A 83 18.84 14.14 -5.36
N GLU A 84 18.31 14.40 -4.16
CA GLU A 84 19.05 15.10 -3.11
C GLU A 84 20.22 14.25 -2.59
N PHE A 85 20.02 12.95 -2.37
CA PHE A 85 21.11 12.03 -2.03
C PHE A 85 22.22 12.06 -3.08
N ALA A 86 21.88 11.99 -4.37
CA ALA A 86 22.85 12.04 -5.45
C ALA A 86 23.64 13.36 -5.47
N LYS A 87 22.97 14.50 -5.23
CA LYS A 87 23.61 15.83 -5.16
C LYS A 87 24.59 15.96 -4.00
N ASN A 88 24.28 15.30 -2.88
CA ASN A 88 25.14 15.29 -1.68
C ASN A 88 26.29 14.27 -1.77
N GLY A 89 26.40 13.54 -2.89
CA GLY A 89 27.43 12.52 -3.09
C GLY A 89 27.15 11.22 -2.32
N GLU A 90 25.91 11.04 -1.86
CA GLU A 90 25.43 9.82 -1.22
C GLU A 90 25.02 8.79 -2.27
N GLU A 91 24.89 7.52 -1.84
CA GLU A 91 24.35 6.48 -2.71
C GLU A 91 22.85 6.72 -2.96
N ALA A 92 22.46 6.78 -4.24
CA ALA A 92 21.09 7.05 -4.66
C ALA A 92 20.65 6.05 -5.74
N TYR A 93 19.46 5.47 -5.59
CA TYR A 93 18.96 4.49 -6.54
C TYR A 93 17.43 4.37 -6.54
N ILE A 94 16.84 4.19 -7.73
CA ILE A 94 15.41 3.96 -7.91
C ILE A 94 15.21 2.62 -8.63
N ILE A 95 14.40 1.74 -8.03
CA ILE A 95 13.94 0.50 -8.66
C ILE A 95 12.45 0.59 -8.94
N GLY A 96 12.08 0.61 -10.22
CA GLY A 96 10.70 0.49 -10.67
C GLY A 96 10.42 -0.88 -11.26
N LYS A 97 9.52 -1.66 -10.64
CA LYS A 97 8.96 -2.89 -11.23
C LYS A 97 7.47 -2.67 -11.50
N MET A 98 7.10 -2.61 -12.77
CA MET A 98 5.73 -2.37 -13.21
C MET A 98 5.50 -3.02 -14.58
N ASN A 99 4.24 -3.19 -14.96
CA ASN A 99 3.90 -3.72 -16.28
C ASN A 99 4.20 -2.71 -17.40
N SER A 100 3.95 -1.42 -17.14
CA SER A 100 4.17 -0.34 -18.09
C SER A 100 4.54 0.96 -17.38
N LEU A 101 5.44 1.73 -17.98
CA LEU A 101 5.67 3.15 -17.71
C LEU A 101 5.29 3.89 -18.99
N LEU A 102 4.21 4.68 -18.93
CA LEU A 102 3.64 5.37 -20.09
C LEU A 102 4.17 6.80 -20.21
#